data_AF-X1HVV4-F1
#
_entry.id   AF-X1HVV4-F1
#
_cell.length_a   1.000
_cell.length_b   1.000
_cell.length_c   1.000
_cell.angle_alpha   90.00
_cell.angle_beta   90.00
_cell.angle_gamma   90.00
#
_symmetry.space_group_name_H-M   'P 1'
#
loop_
_entity.id
_entity.type
_entity.pdbx_description
1 polymer ?
#
loop_
_entity_poly.entity_id
_entity_poly.type
_entity_poly.pdbx_seq_one_letter_code
_entity_poly.pdbx_strand_id
1 'polypeptide(L)'
;AELFGSKFFSKGAKSSGALEHPDKLSPNAHKNLQQSIAKQISGENIHSPLILEEGMKWKQLSVAPEDAQFLETRKFQVTDIARIFRIPPHMVGDLERATFTNIEHQSLDFVIHTIRPWLVRWEQAISRDLIADDDIFAEFLVDGLLRGDIKSRYEAYGKAITDGWLNRNEVRALENKNPEEGLDEFLVPLNMTPAGQEQEGQEQSKMFGALFNDAAERMANAEIRTIESRIDKATMLRPIMPSEDNPLT
;
A
#
# COMPACT_ATOMS: atom_id res chain seq x y z
N ALA A 1 -15.71 -34.94 -6.76
CA ALA A 1 -16.19 -33.93 -7.73
C ALA A 1 -15.63 -34.18 -9.13
N GLU A 2 -14.31 -34.21 -9.34
CA GLU A 2 -13.72 -34.34 -10.69
C GLU A 2 -14.10 -35.61 -11.44
N LEU A 3 -14.10 -36.77 -10.77
CA LEU A 3 -14.53 -38.04 -11.38
C LEU A 3 -16.00 -38.02 -11.80
N PHE A 4 -16.84 -37.29 -11.07
CA PHE A 4 -18.25 -37.11 -11.43
C PHE A 4 -18.38 -36.21 -12.65
N GLY A 5 -17.69 -35.05 -12.66
CA GLY A 5 -17.66 -34.14 -13.81
C GLY A 5 -17.10 -34.80 -15.07
N SER A 6 -15.97 -35.50 -14.96
CA SER A 6 -15.40 -36.27 -16.07
C SER A 6 -16.41 -37.26 -16.64
N LYS A 7 -17.08 -38.05 -15.78
CA LYS A 7 -18.12 -39.00 -16.22
C LYS A 7 -19.37 -38.32 -16.77
N PHE A 8 -19.74 -37.15 -16.26
CA PHE A 8 -20.89 -36.38 -16.71
C PHE A 8 -20.67 -35.75 -18.09
N PHE A 9 -19.53 -35.09 -18.30
CA PHE A 9 -19.17 -34.49 -19.58
C PHE A 9 -18.75 -35.52 -20.63
N SER A 10 -18.03 -36.58 -20.25
CA SER A 10 -17.65 -37.66 -21.19
C SER A 10 -18.84 -38.46 -21.72
N LYS A 11 -19.93 -38.53 -20.96
CA LYS A 11 -21.19 -39.17 -21.37
C LYS A 11 -22.17 -38.20 -22.04
N GLY A 12 -21.73 -36.98 -22.35
CA GLY A 12 -22.52 -36.01 -23.09
C GLY A 12 -23.72 -35.46 -22.33
N ALA A 13 -23.54 -35.06 -21.06
CA ALA A 13 -24.30 -34.05 -20.32
C ALA A 13 -25.84 -33.98 -20.49
N LYS A 14 -26.53 -35.07 -20.87
CA LYS A 14 -28.00 -35.07 -20.96
C LYS A 14 -28.60 -36.33 -20.36
N SER A 15 -29.34 -36.06 -19.28
CA SER A 15 -30.44 -36.83 -18.69
C SER A 15 -30.29 -38.34 -18.67
N SER A 16 -30.07 -38.83 -17.45
CA SER A 16 -30.70 -40.08 -17.04
C SER A 16 -32.16 -40.07 -17.50
N GLY A 17 -32.64 -41.19 -18.01
CA GLY A 17 -34.02 -41.31 -18.43
C GLY A 17 -34.49 -42.72 -18.20
N ALA A 18 -35.78 -42.84 -17.91
CA ALA A 18 -36.42 -44.12 -17.80
C ALA A 18 -37.16 -44.41 -19.10
N LEU A 19 -36.94 -45.59 -19.65
CA LEU A 19 -37.81 -46.12 -20.69
C LEU A 19 -39.00 -46.80 -20.04
N GLU A 20 -40.19 -46.34 -20.43
CA GLU A 20 -41.45 -46.94 -20.04
C GLU A 20 -41.98 -47.76 -21.21
N HIS A 21 -42.15 -49.06 -20.98
CA HIS A 21 -42.78 -49.98 -21.91
C HIS A 21 -44.20 -50.29 -21.41
N PRO A 22 -45.23 -50.23 -22.28
CA PRO A 22 -46.63 -50.41 -21.87
C PRO A 22 -46.97 -51.85 -21.43
N ASP A 23 -46.29 -52.86 -21.99
CA ASP A 23 -46.54 -54.29 -21.72
C ASP A 23 -45.35 -55.03 -21.07
N LYS A 24 -45.51 -56.33 -20.76
CA LYS A 24 -44.43 -57.17 -20.23
C LYS A 24 -43.48 -57.62 -21.34
N LEU A 25 -42.21 -57.22 -21.24
CA LEU A 25 -41.12 -57.70 -22.10
C LEU A 25 -40.71 -59.13 -21.72
N SER A 26 -40.40 -59.96 -22.71
CA SER A 26 -39.76 -61.27 -22.48
C SER A 26 -38.31 -61.08 -22.01
N PRO A 27 -37.70 -62.06 -21.30
CA PRO A 27 -36.32 -61.95 -20.81
C PRO A 27 -35.29 -61.72 -21.93
N ASN A 28 -35.54 -62.29 -23.11
CA ASN A 28 -34.68 -62.11 -24.28
C ASN A 28 -34.86 -60.73 -24.92
N ALA A 29 -36.11 -60.24 -25.03
CA ALA A 29 -36.39 -58.90 -25.56
C ALA A 29 -35.77 -57.81 -24.66
N HIS A 30 -35.84 -57.98 -23.34
CA HIS A 30 -35.23 -57.05 -22.39
C HIS A 30 -33.70 -56.95 -22.54
N LYS A 31 -33.00 -58.09 -22.70
CA LYS A 31 -31.54 -58.09 -22.93
C LYS A 31 -31.15 -57.44 -24.26
N ASN A 32 -31.90 -57.71 -25.33
CA ASN A 32 -31.62 -57.14 -26.64
C ASN A 32 -31.80 -55.61 -26.63
N LEU A 33 -32.85 -55.14 -25.96
CA LEU A 33 -33.17 -53.72 -25.80
C LEU A 33 -32.12 -53.01 -24.93
N GLN A 34 -31.66 -53.65 -23.85
CA GLN A 34 -30.57 -53.12 -23.04
C GLN A 34 -29.27 -52.97 -23.85
N GLN A 35 -28.95 -53.95 -24.69
CA GLN A 35 -27.75 -53.91 -25.54
C GLN A 35 -27.85 -52.90 -26.68
N SER A 36 -29.02 -52.76 -27.32
CA SER A 36 -29.22 -51.77 -28.39
C SER A 36 -29.06 -50.35 -27.85
N ILE A 37 -29.67 -50.07 -26.70
CA ILE A 37 -29.56 -48.78 -26.03
C ILE A 37 -28.13 -48.51 -25.55
N ALA A 38 -27.47 -49.51 -24.95
CA ALA A 38 -26.08 -49.36 -24.52
C ALA A 38 -25.14 -49.04 -25.69
N LYS A 39 -25.38 -49.60 -26.88
CA LYS A 39 -24.62 -49.28 -28.10
C LYS A 39 -24.93 -47.89 -28.64
N GLN A 40 -26.17 -47.43 -28.52
CA GLN A 40 -26.61 -46.14 -29.05
C GLN A 40 -26.18 -44.97 -28.15
N ILE A 41 -26.09 -45.19 -26.83
CA ILE A 41 -25.68 -44.19 -25.83
C ILE A 41 -24.16 -44.27 -25.53
N SER A 42 -23.41 -45.07 -26.28
CA SER A 42 -21.95 -45.22 -26.13
C SER A 42 -21.19 -44.69 -27.35
N GLY A 43 -20.04 -44.06 -27.12
CA GLY A 43 -19.14 -43.59 -28.18
C GLY A 43 -19.59 -42.28 -28.86
N GLU A 44 -19.29 -42.11 -30.15
CA GLU A 44 -19.64 -40.91 -30.94
C GLU A 44 -21.16 -40.73 -31.18
N ASN A 45 -21.96 -41.77 -30.93
CA ASN A 45 -23.41 -41.78 -31.21
C ASN A 45 -24.27 -41.15 -30.10
N ILE A 46 -23.66 -40.55 -29.08
CA ILE A 46 -24.35 -39.94 -27.92
C ILE A 46 -25.36 -38.83 -28.34
N HIS A 47 -25.17 -38.23 -29.52
CA HIS A 47 -26.08 -37.21 -30.06
C HIS A 47 -27.08 -37.76 -31.09
N SER A 48 -27.06 -39.06 -31.37
CA SER A 48 -28.00 -39.67 -32.30
C SER A 48 -29.39 -39.79 -31.67
N PRO A 49 -30.48 -39.48 -32.39
CA PRO A 49 -31.83 -39.63 -31.88
C PRO A 49 -32.11 -41.10 -31.51
N LEU A 50 -32.69 -41.32 -30.32
CA LEU A 50 -33.06 -42.65 -29.85
C LEU A 50 -34.33 -43.11 -30.59
N ILE A 51 -34.26 -44.29 -31.21
CA ILE A 51 -35.40 -44.89 -31.90
C ILE A 51 -36.16 -45.75 -30.88
N LEU A 52 -37.44 -45.46 -30.69
CA LEU A 52 -38.31 -46.16 -29.74
C LEU A 52 -39.34 -46.98 -30.51
N GLU A 53 -39.29 -48.30 -30.35
CA GLU A 53 -40.23 -49.24 -30.96
C GLU A 53 -41.41 -49.55 -30.00
N GLU A 54 -42.48 -50.21 -30.49
CA GLU A 54 -43.57 -50.75 -29.64
C GLU A 54 -44.28 -49.72 -28.72
N GLY A 55 -44.33 -48.44 -29.11
CA GLY A 55 -45.00 -47.40 -28.32
C GLY A 55 -44.27 -47.01 -27.03
N MET A 56 -42.99 -47.37 -26.89
CA MET A 56 -42.16 -46.98 -25.76
C MET A 56 -42.04 -45.46 -25.64
N LYS A 57 -42.04 -44.97 -24.39
CA LYS A 57 -41.87 -43.54 -24.08
C LYS A 57 -40.57 -43.32 -23.33
N TRP A 58 -39.81 -42.33 -23.79
CA TRP A 58 -38.66 -41.82 -23.04
C TRP A 58 -39.15 -40.78 -22.02
N LYS A 59 -39.05 -41.10 -20.73
CA LYS A 59 -39.21 -40.12 -19.67
C LYS A 59 -37.84 -39.58 -19.32
N GLN A 60 -37.60 -38.33 -19.69
CA GLN A 60 -36.40 -37.61 -19.27
C GLN A 60 -36.47 -37.45 -17.75
N LEU A 61 -35.57 -38.11 -17.01
CA LEU A 61 -35.29 -37.71 -15.63
C LEU A 61 -34.47 -36.44 -15.77
N SER A 62 -35.13 -35.29 -15.60
CA SER A 62 -34.49 -33.99 -15.67
C SER A 62 -33.20 -34.01 -14.84
N VAL A 63 -32.07 -33.61 -15.44
CA VAL A 63 -30.91 -33.22 -14.65
C VAL A 63 -31.28 -31.87 -14.05
N ALA A 64 -31.73 -31.95 -12.82
CA ALA A 64 -31.95 -30.82 -11.93
C ALA A 64 -30.56 -30.27 -11.48
N PRO A 65 -30.48 -29.13 -10.77
CA PRO A 65 -29.48 -28.03 -10.77
C PRO A 65 -27.97 -28.33 -10.52
N GLU A 66 -27.51 -29.55 -10.74
CA GLU A 66 -26.15 -30.05 -10.52
C GLU A 66 -25.09 -29.30 -11.33
N ASP A 67 -25.42 -28.78 -12.53
CA ASP A 67 -24.46 -28.04 -13.36
C ASP A 67 -24.01 -26.74 -12.71
N ALA A 68 -24.93 -26.01 -12.06
CA ALA A 68 -24.60 -24.81 -11.29
C ALA A 68 -23.78 -25.17 -10.04
N GLN A 69 -24.16 -26.24 -9.35
CA GLN A 69 -23.51 -26.72 -8.14
C GLN A 69 -22.10 -27.30 -8.41
N PHE A 70 -21.89 -27.85 -9.60
CA PHE A 70 -20.59 -28.35 -10.06
C PHE A 70 -19.63 -27.20 -10.37
N LEU A 71 -20.10 -26.13 -11.01
CA LEU A 71 -19.31 -24.91 -11.22
C LEU A 71 -18.94 -24.24 -9.88
N GLU A 72 -19.89 -24.14 -8.95
CA GLU A 72 -19.62 -23.65 -7.58
C GLU A 72 -18.58 -24.51 -6.87
N THR A 73 -18.68 -25.84 -6.98
CA THR A 73 -17.70 -26.76 -6.38
C THR A 73 -16.29 -26.53 -6.96
N ARG A 74 -16.17 -26.30 -8.27
CA ARG A 74 -14.87 -26.00 -8.89
C ARG A 74 -14.29 -24.66 -8.43
N LYS A 75 -15.13 -23.62 -8.28
CA LYS A 75 -14.67 -22.34 -7.73
C LYS A 75 -14.18 -22.51 -6.30
N PHE A 76 -14.93 -23.24 -5.48
CA PHE A 76 -14.55 -23.52 -4.10
C PHE A 76 -13.22 -24.28 -3.98
N GLN A 77 -12.93 -25.20 -4.92
CA GLN A 77 -11.64 -25.92 -4.96
C GLN A 77 -10.45 -24.97 -5.13
N VAL A 78 -10.57 -23.93 -5.95
CA VAL A 78 -9.51 -22.93 -6.13
C VAL A 78 -9.25 -22.21 -4.80
N THR A 79 -10.31 -21.79 -4.11
CA THR A 79 -10.22 -21.14 -2.80
C THR A 79 -9.63 -22.07 -1.73
N ASP A 80 -10.00 -23.36 -1.73
CA ASP A 80 -9.47 -24.36 -0.80
C ASP A 80 -7.97 -24.60 -0.98
N ILE A 81 -7.50 -24.70 -2.23
CA ILE A 81 -6.07 -24.84 -2.54
C ILE A 81 -5.32 -23.57 -2.09
N ALA A 82 -5.85 -22.39 -2.42
CA ALA A 82 -5.25 -21.11 -2.02
C ALA A 82 -5.12 -21.00 -0.48
N ARG A 83 -6.13 -21.48 0.26
CA ARG A 83 -6.13 -21.52 1.73
C ARG A 83 -5.02 -22.38 2.31
N ILE A 84 -4.70 -23.53 1.70
CA ILE A 84 -3.57 -24.40 2.15
C ILE A 84 -2.25 -23.64 2.07
N PHE A 85 -2.05 -22.87 1.00
CA PHE A 85 -0.84 -22.07 0.80
C PHE A 85 -0.90 -20.69 1.45
N ARG A 86 -1.99 -20.35 2.13
CA ARG A 86 -2.27 -19.02 2.73
C ARG A 86 -2.29 -17.87 1.72
N ILE A 87 -2.48 -18.17 0.43
CA ILE A 87 -2.53 -17.18 -0.64
C ILE A 87 -3.94 -16.58 -0.69
N PRO A 88 -4.10 -15.26 -0.65
CA PRO A 88 -5.40 -14.63 -0.81
C PRO A 88 -6.05 -14.94 -2.17
N PRO A 89 -7.40 -15.09 -2.22
CA PRO A 89 -8.12 -15.42 -3.45
C PRO A 89 -7.90 -14.44 -4.62
N HIS A 90 -7.73 -13.15 -4.34
CA HIS A 90 -7.55 -12.13 -5.38
C HIS A 90 -6.22 -12.31 -6.14
N MET A 91 -5.20 -12.92 -5.52
CA MET A 91 -3.92 -13.20 -6.18
C MET A 91 -3.98 -14.40 -7.13
N VAL A 92 -4.95 -15.29 -6.96
CA VAL A 92 -5.19 -16.44 -7.85
C VAL A 92 -6.27 -16.16 -8.90
N GLY A 93 -6.75 -14.91 -8.99
CA GLY A 93 -7.74 -14.48 -9.97
C GLY A 93 -9.19 -14.68 -9.55
N ASP A 94 -9.44 -15.06 -8.28
CA ASP A 94 -10.79 -15.13 -7.72
C ASP A 94 -11.18 -13.79 -7.09
N LEU A 95 -11.96 -13.01 -7.84
CA LEU A 95 -12.38 -11.65 -7.49
C LEU A 95 -13.86 -11.57 -7.06
N GLU A 96 -14.58 -12.69 -6.92
CA GLU A 96 -16.04 -12.68 -6.68
C GLU A 96 -16.48 -11.88 -5.45
N ARG A 97 -15.60 -11.80 -4.44
CA ARG A 97 -15.85 -11.08 -3.18
C ARG A 97 -14.84 -9.96 -2.91
N ALA A 98 -14.01 -9.62 -3.89
CA ALA A 98 -12.94 -8.64 -3.72
C ALA A 98 -13.40 -7.25 -4.18
N THR A 99 -13.51 -6.30 -3.25
CA THR A 99 -13.61 -4.87 -3.55
C THR A 99 -12.21 -4.25 -3.54
N PHE A 100 -11.97 -3.18 -4.30
CA PHE A 100 -10.64 -2.53 -4.41
C PHE A 100 -10.02 -2.18 -3.05
N THR A 101 -10.80 -1.62 -2.12
CA THR A 101 -10.34 -1.32 -0.75
C THR A 101 -9.96 -2.59 0.03
N ASN A 102 -10.66 -3.70 -0.19
CA ASN A 102 -10.35 -4.97 0.46
C ASN A 102 -9.08 -5.64 -0.14
N ILE A 103 -8.79 -5.38 -1.42
CA ILE A 103 -7.60 -5.92 -2.11
C ILE A 103 -6.30 -5.34 -1.54
N GLU A 104 -6.27 -4.05 -1.19
CA GLU A 104 -5.08 -3.43 -0.57
C GLU A 104 -4.78 -4.06 0.78
N HIS A 105 -5.79 -4.18 1.64
CA HIS A 105 -5.64 -4.86 2.94
C HIS A 105 -5.26 -6.33 2.78
N GLN A 106 -5.88 -7.08 1.86
CA GLN A 106 -5.54 -8.47 1.61
C GLN A 106 -4.13 -8.65 1.03
N SER A 107 -3.63 -7.66 0.28
CA SER A 107 -2.25 -7.67 -0.23
C SER A 107 -1.23 -7.48 0.89
N LEU A 108 -1.57 -6.67 1.90
CA LEU A 108 -0.77 -6.52 3.11
C LEU A 108 -0.81 -7.81 3.96
N ASP A 109 -1.98 -8.43 4.14
CA ASP A 109 -2.11 -9.70 4.85
C ASP A 109 -1.29 -10.83 4.20
N PHE A 110 -1.22 -10.87 2.87
CA PHE A 110 -0.38 -11.83 2.13
C PHE A 110 1.10 -11.69 2.51
N VAL A 111 1.58 -10.45 2.54
CA VAL A 111 2.96 -10.14 2.87
C VAL A 111 3.28 -10.60 4.30
N ILE A 112 2.42 -10.27 5.26
CA ILE A 112 2.63 -10.57 6.68
C ILE A 112 2.53 -12.08 6.96
N HIS A 113 1.48 -12.74 6.48
CA HIS A 113 1.16 -14.10 6.92
C HIS A 113 1.71 -15.20 6.02
N THR A 114 2.05 -14.88 4.77
CA THR A 114 2.55 -15.86 3.80
C THR A 114 4.02 -15.64 3.51
N ILE A 115 4.42 -14.44 3.10
CA ILE A 115 5.78 -14.19 2.60
C ILE A 115 6.78 -14.00 3.76
N ARG A 116 6.46 -13.18 4.77
CA ARG A 116 7.38 -12.87 5.88
C ARG A 116 7.98 -14.11 6.56
N PRO A 117 7.22 -15.19 6.87
CA PRO A 117 7.79 -16.40 7.46
C PRO A 117 8.85 -17.09 6.58
N TRP A 118 8.72 -17.02 5.25
CA TRP A 118 9.72 -17.57 4.33
C TRP A 118 10.97 -16.71 4.26
N LEU A 119 10.80 -15.38 4.20
CA LEU A 119 11.91 -14.44 4.19
C LEU A 119 12.76 -14.57 5.45
N VAL A 120 12.13 -14.62 6.63
CA VAL A 120 12.84 -14.81 7.90
C VAL A 120 13.62 -16.13 7.94
N ARG A 121 13.06 -17.22 7.37
CA ARG A 121 13.80 -18.49 7.28
C ARG A 121 15.03 -18.39 6.40
N TRP A 122 14.94 -17.63 5.30
CA TRP A 122 16.08 -17.40 4.41
C TRP A 122 17.11 -16.49 5.05
N GLU A 123 16.69 -15.41 5.71
CA GLU A 123 17.57 -14.52 6.49
C GLU A 123 18.35 -15.31 7.54
N GLN A 124 17.66 -16.14 8.33
CA GLN A 124 18.30 -16.99 9.34
C GLN A 124 19.28 -18.01 8.72
N ALA A 125 18.96 -18.57 7.55
CA ALA A 125 19.86 -19.48 6.86
C ALA A 125 21.10 -18.74 6.35
N ILE A 126 20.93 -17.54 5.80
CA ILE A 126 22.04 -16.69 5.35
C ILE A 126 22.93 -16.29 6.54
N SER A 127 22.33 -15.83 7.63
CA SER A 127 23.08 -15.46 8.84
C SER A 127 23.84 -16.65 9.44
N ARG A 128 23.28 -17.86 9.40
CA ARG A 128 23.95 -19.07 9.92
C ARG A 128 25.09 -19.55 9.02
N ASP A 129 24.88 -19.56 7.70
CA ASP A 129 25.76 -20.28 6.76
C ASP A 129 26.76 -19.37 6.02
N LEU A 130 26.46 -18.07 5.88
CA LEU A 130 27.22 -17.13 5.04
C LEU A 130 27.81 -15.95 5.81
N ILE A 131 27.28 -15.62 6.98
CA ILE A 131 27.74 -14.49 7.79
C ILE A 131 28.51 -15.01 9.02
N ALA A 132 29.76 -14.58 9.17
CA ALA A 132 30.63 -14.99 10.28
C ALA A 132 30.87 -13.86 11.30
N ASP A 133 30.50 -12.63 10.95
CA ASP A 133 30.65 -11.42 11.77
C ASP A 133 29.29 -10.99 12.32
N ASP A 134 29.21 -10.74 13.62
CA ASP A 134 27.97 -10.37 14.31
C ASP A 134 27.51 -8.92 13.97
N ASP A 135 28.39 -8.10 13.40
CA ASP A 135 28.08 -6.72 12.98
C ASP A 135 27.38 -6.65 11.61
N ILE A 136 27.23 -7.77 10.91
CA ILE A 136 26.60 -7.85 9.58
C ILE A 136 25.33 -8.70 9.67
N PHE A 137 24.25 -8.23 9.05
CA PHE A 137 23.01 -9.00 8.94
C PHE A 137 22.46 -8.94 7.51
N ALA A 138 21.69 -9.97 7.14
CA ALA A 138 20.94 -10.01 5.90
C ALA A 138 19.44 -9.88 6.22
N GLU A 139 18.77 -8.92 5.60
CA GLU A 139 17.32 -8.72 5.69
C GLU A 139 16.73 -8.49 4.30
N PHE A 140 15.56 -9.09 4.04
CA PHE A 140 14.77 -8.81 2.86
C PHE A 140 13.89 -7.58 3.07
N LEU A 141 14.06 -6.59 2.20
CA LEU A 141 13.26 -5.36 2.22
C LEU A 141 11.84 -5.60 1.68
N VAL A 142 10.93 -6.00 2.56
CA VAL A 142 9.51 -6.27 2.23
C VAL A 142 8.68 -4.98 2.13
N ASP A 143 9.23 -3.87 2.62
CA ASP A 143 8.63 -2.53 2.53
C ASP A 143 8.54 -2.00 1.10
N GLY A 144 9.13 -2.72 0.13
CA GLY A 144 8.88 -2.57 -1.31
C GLY A 144 7.52 -3.07 -1.75
N LEU A 145 7.02 -4.14 -1.15
CA LEU A 145 5.71 -4.73 -1.46
C LEU A 145 4.57 -3.98 -0.75
N LEU A 146 4.82 -3.51 0.47
CA LEU A 146 3.91 -2.63 1.23
C LEU A 146 3.91 -1.18 0.69
N ARG A 147 4.77 -0.88 -0.29
CA ARG A 147 5.04 0.45 -0.88
C ARG A 147 3.93 0.98 -1.80
N GLY A 148 2.78 0.29 -1.86
CA GLY A 148 1.67 0.57 -2.77
C GLY A 148 1.16 2.03 -2.73
N ASP A 149 1.42 2.75 -1.65
CA ASP A 149 1.30 4.21 -1.64
C ASP A 149 2.51 4.90 -1.00
N ILE A 150 3.51 5.21 -1.84
CA ILE A 150 4.64 6.09 -1.49
C ILE A 150 4.12 7.41 -0.91
N LYS A 151 2.98 7.92 -1.38
CA LYS A 151 2.46 9.22 -0.95
C LYS A 151 2.04 9.20 0.52
N SER A 152 1.12 8.32 0.92
CA SER A 152 0.67 8.22 2.33
C SER A 152 1.83 7.97 3.29
N ARG A 153 2.84 7.20 2.88
CA ARG A 153 4.00 6.90 3.74
C ARG A 153 4.89 8.12 3.94
N TYR A 154 5.26 8.82 2.87
CA TYR A 154 6.06 10.04 2.98
C TYR A 154 5.29 11.16 3.67
N GLU A 155 3.96 11.21 3.53
CA GLU A 155 3.09 12.08 4.31
C GLU A 155 3.11 11.72 5.80
N ALA A 156 3.05 10.42 6.15
CA ALA A 156 3.16 9.95 7.52
C ALA A 156 4.53 10.27 8.15
N TYR A 157 5.64 10.04 7.43
CA TYR A 157 6.97 10.44 7.90
C TYR A 157 7.11 11.96 8.04
N GLY A 158 6.61 12.72 7.06
CA GLY A 158 6.59 14.18 7.13
C GLY A 158 5.84 14.67 8.36
N LYS A 159 4.69 14.07 8.65
CA LYS A 159 3.92 14.35 9.87
C LYS A 159 4.69 13.94 11.13
N ALA A 160 5.32 12.77 11.15
CA ALA A 160 6.06 12.28 12.30
C ALA A 160 7.28 13.15 12.67
N ILE A 161 8.00 13.63 11.64
CA ILE A 161 9.11 14.58 11.80
C ILE A 161 8.58 15.94 12.31
N THR A 162 7.43 16.39 11.79
CA THR A 162 6.81 17.68 12.19
C THR A 162 6.28 17.63 13.63
N ASP A 163 5.67 16.51 14.02
CA ASP A 163 5.12 16.27 15.35
C ASP A 163 6.24 16.00 16.39
N GLY A 164 7.50 15.86 15.96
CA GLY A 164 8.68 15.83 16.82
C GLY A 164 8.95 14.51 17.54
N TRP A 165 8.31 13.40 17.14
CA TRP A 165 8.54 12.07 17.74
C TRP A 165 9.43 11.15 16.89
N LEU A 166 9.80 11.58 15.67
CA LEU A 166 10.75 10.91 14.79
C LEU A 166 11.80 11.90 14.29
N ASN A 167 13.08 11.54 14.37
CA ASN A 167 14.14 12.31 13.74
C ASN A 167 14.39 11.83 12.28
N ARG A 168 15.19 12.58 11.52
CA ARG A 168 15.39 12.28 10.09
C ARG A 168 16.27 11.04 9.88
N ASN A 169 17.21 10.77 10.78
CA ASN A 169 18.03 9.55 10.72
C ASN A 169 17.27 8.28 11.08
N GLU A 170 16.27 8.36 11.96
CA GLU A 170 15.35 7.28 12.29
C GLU A 170 14.48 6.93 11.07
N VAL A 171 13.99 7.93 10.32
CA VAL A 171 13.31 7.68 9.04
C VAL A 171 14.25 7.02 8.03
N ARG A 172 15.53 7.42 7.99
CA ARG A 172 16.53 6.78 7.12
C ARG A 172 16.81 5.33 7.52
N ALA A 173 16.90 5.05 8.82
CA ALA A 173 17.05 3.70 9.35
C ALA A 173 15.83 2.83 8.98
N LEU A 174 14.61 3.37 9.09
CA LEU A 174 13.38 2.69 8.63
C LEU A 174 13.39 2.42 7.11
N GLU A 175 14.02 3.28 6.32
CA GLU A 175 14.21 3.08 4.88
C GLU A 175 15.50 2.30 4.54
N ASN A 176 16.18 1.70 5.53
CA ASN A 176 17.45 1.00 5.38
C ASN A 176 18.53 1.81 4.64
N LYS A 177 18.59 3.10 4.95
CA LYS A 177 19.61 4.05 4.48
C LYS A 177 20.58 4.35 5.61
N ASN A 178 21.85 4.51 5.25
CA ASN A 178 22.87 4.93 6.21
C ASN A 178 22.50 6.30 6.82
N PRO A 179 22.76 6.49 8.12
CA PRO A 179 22.59 7.78 8.77
C PRO A 179 23.53 8.82 8.15
N GLU A 180 23.10 10.08 8.16
CA GLU A 180 23.92 11.22 7.74
C GLU A 180 24.10 12.20 8.91
N GLU A 181 25.23 12.89 8.93
CA GLU A 181 25.60 13.81 9.99
C GLU A 181 24.63 15.02 10.03
N GLY A 182 24.18 15.40 11.23
CA GLY A 182 23.25 16.53 11.42
C GLY A 182 21.76 16.21 11.22
N LEU A 183 21.38 14.95 11.04
CA LEU A 183 19.99 14.52 10.88
C LEU A 183 19.36 13.88 12.14
N ASP A 184 20.11 13.81 13.25
CA ASP A 184 19.64 13.29 14.54
C ASP A 184 18.82 14.32 15.34
N GLU A 185 18.94 15.60 15.01
CA GLU A 185 18.20 16.67 15.68
C GLU A 185 16.72 16.67 15.27
N PHE A 186 15.84 16.71 16.28
CA PHE A 186 14.41 16.86 16.09
C PHE A 186 14.09 18.24 15.53
N LEU A 187 13.24 18.28 14.50
CA LEU A 187 12.74 19.52 13.97
C LEU A 187 11.60 20.02 14.86
N VAL A 188 11.69 21.28 15.29
CA VAL A 188 10.60 21.96 16.00
C VAL A 188 9.91 22.89 15.01
N PRO A 189 8.59 22.75 14.78
CA PRO A 189 7.86 23.68 13.93
C PRO A 189 7.93 25.10 14.52
N LEU A 190 8.43 26.06 13.74
CA LEU A 190 8.56 27.47 14.15
C LEU A 190 7.23 28.14 14.57
N ASN A 191 6.10 27.52 14.25
CA ASN A 191 4.75 28.02 14.54
C ASN A 191 4.06 27.29 15.72
N MET A 192 4.73 26.36 16.41
CA MET A 192 4.16 25.65 17.56
C MET A 192 4.72 26.20 18.87
N THR A 193 4.11 27.28 19.35
CA THR A 193 4.29 27.78 20.72
C THR A 193 3.40 27.00 21.69
N PRO A 194 3.91 26.57 22.86
CA PRO A 194 3.07 26.00 23.92
C PRO A 194 2.00 27.03 24.30
N ALA A 195 0.74 26.60 24.40
CA ALA A 195 -0.35 27.45 24.87
C ALA A 195 -0.03 27.94 26.30
N GLY A 196 0.49 29.17 26.41
CA GLY A 196 0.89 29.80 27.66
C GLY A 196 2.32 30.38 27.70
N GLN A 197 3.18 30.16 26.69
CA GLN A 197 4.57 30.67 26.68
C GLN A 197 4.85 31.74 25.62
N GLU A 198 3.82 32.39 25.06
CA GLU A 198 4.01 33.40 24.00
C GLU A 198 4.52 34.76 24.51
N GLN A 199 4.50 35.03 25.81
CA GLN A 199 4.79 36.37 26.33
C GLN A 199 6.26 36.58 26.77
N GLU A 200 6.94 35.58 27.34
CA GLU A 200 8.26 35.82 27.95
C GLU A 200 9.41 35.94 26.92
N GLY A 201 9.45 35.11 25.89
CA GLY A 201 10.55 35.11 24.92
C GLY A 201 10.53 36.32 23.96
N GLN A 202 9.33 36.76 23.56
CA GLN A 202 9.18 37.92 22.68
C GLN A 202 9.41 39.24 23.41
N GLU A 203 9.00 39.36 24.68
CA GLU A 203 9.31 40.54 25.50
C GLU A 203 10.80 40.66 25.78
N GLN A 204 11.50 39.56 26.11
CA GLN A 204 12.94 39.60 26.33
C GLN A 204 13.71 40.00 25.07
N SER A 205 13.36 39.47 23.90
CA SER A 205 14.02 39.85 22.65
C SER A 205 13.73 41.30 22.24
N LYS A 206 12.51 41.80 22.48
CA LYS A 206 12.17 43.22 22.26
C LYS A 206 12.87 44.14 23.25
N MET A 207 12.95 43.76 24.52
CA MET A 207 13.67 44.51 25.56
C MET A 207 15.16 44.59 25.26
N PHE A 208 15.78 43.50 24.82
CA PHE A 208 17.19 43.49 24.42
C PHE A 208 17.43 44.36 23.18
N GLY A 209 16.57 44.25 22.15
CA GLY A 209 16.65 45.10 20.96
C GLY A 209 16.47 46.59 21.26
N ALA A 210 15.54 46.94 22.15
CA ALA A 210 15.30 48.32 22.58
C ALA A 210 16.51 48.89 23.36
N LEU A 211 17.13 48.09 24.23
CA LEU A 211 18.34 48.50 24.96
C LEU A 211 19.53 48.75 24.03
N PHE A 212 19.71 47.88 23.02
CA PHE A 212 20.78 48.05 22.03
C PHE A 212 20.57 49.30 21.17
N ASN A 213 19.34 49.58 20.72
CA ASN A 213 19.05 50.80 19.97
C ASN A 213 19.23 52.07 20.80
N ASP A 214 18.75 52.10 22.04
CA ASP A 214 18.95 53.27 22.94
C ASP A 214 20.45 53.49 23.24
N ALA A 215 21.22 52.41 23.45
CA ALA A 215 22.67 52.52 23.64
C ALA A 215 23.38 53.05 22.38
N ALA A 216 22.98 52.59 21.19
CA ALA A 216 23.53 53.06 19.92
C ALA A 216 23.19 54.53 19.66
N GLU A 217 21.95 54.96 19.92
CA GLU A 217 21.52 56.36 19.79
C GLU A 217 22.28 57.28 20.76
N ARG A 218 22.52 56.84 22.00
CA ARG A 218 23.32 57.60 22.97
C ARG A 218 24.78 57.75 22.54
N MET A 219 25.38 56.70 21.98
CA MET A 219 26.75 56.77 21.44
C MET A 219 26.82 57.71 20.24
N ALA A 220 25.89 57.59 19.29
CA ALA A 220 25.83 58.47 18.12
C ALA A 220 25.64 59.93 18.51
N ASN A 221 24.73 60.21 19.45
CA ASN A 221 24.49 61.57 19.96
C ASN A 221 25.69 62.13 20.75
N ALA A 222 26.45 61.28 21.45
CA ALA A 222 27.68 61.69 22.10
C ALA A 222 28.75 62.10 21.07
N GLU A 223 28.93 61.30 20.00
CA GLU A 223 29.86 61.61 18.91
C GLU A 223 29.48 62.91 18.20
N ILE A 224 28.19 63.11 17.88
CA ILE A 224 27.68 64.33 17.23
C ILE A 224 27.98 65.56 18.09
N ARG A 225 27.74 65.51 19.41
CA ARG A 225 28.06 66.63 20.32
C ARG A 225 29.54 66.97 20.36
N THR A 226 30.42 65.96 20.33
CA THR A 226 31.87 66.21 20.23
C THR A 226 32.28 66.84 18.90
N ILE A 227 31.61 66.48 17.81
CA ILE A 227 31.85 67.07 16.49
C ILE A 227 31.36 68.52 16.47
N GLU A 228 30.15 68.79 16.96
CA GLU A 228 29.60 70.16 17.08
C GLU A 228 30.49 71.05 17.94
N SER A 229 30.93 70.57 19.10
CA SER A 229 31.89 71.27 19.97
C SER A 229 33.21 71.62 19.26
N ARG A 230 33.70 70.73 18.38
CA ARG A 230 34.91 70.97 17.57
C ARG A 230 34.67 71.98 16.46
N ILE A 231 33.49 71.97 15.84
CA ILE A 231 33.08 72.92 14.81
C ILE A 231 32.91 74.33 15.40
N ASP A 232 32.25 74.47 16.56
CA ASP A 232 32.09 75.76 17.24
C ASP A 232 33.43 76.37 17.64
N LYS A 233 34.35 75.53 18.15
CA LYS A 233 35.70 75.95 18.52
C LYS A 233 36.53 76.38 17.32
N ALA A 234 36.32 75.74 16.16
CA ALA A 234 36.95 76.13 14.89
C ALA A 234 36.32 77.42 14.30
N THR A 235 35.05 77.68 14.57
CA THR A 235 34.31 78.85 14.07
C THR A 235 34.63 80.11 14.89
N MET A 236 34.88 79.99 16.20
CA MET A 236 35.34 81.10 17.06
C MET A 236 36.78 81.58 16.77
N LEU A 237 37.57 80.85 16.00
CA LEU A 237 38.98 81.17 15.70
C LEU A 237 39.19 81.97 14.40
N ARG A 238 38.13 82.38 13.69
CA ARG A 238 38.27 83.28 12.54
C ARG A 238 38.16 84.75 13.00
N PRO A 239 39.21 85.59 12.83
CA PRO A 239 39.10 87.01 13.10
C PRO A 239 38.25 87.70 12.01
N ILE A 240 37.38 88.60 12.44
CA ILE A 240 36.65 89.55 11.58
C ILE A 240 37.70 90.45 10.92
N MET A 241 37.88 90.34 9.60
CA MET A 241 38.66 91.30 8.81
C MET A 241 37.71 92.34 8.21
N PRO A 242 38.02 93.64 8.28
CA PRO A 242 37.11 94.70 7.87
C PRO A 242 37.04 94.82 6.34
N SER A 243 35.84 95.19 5.85
CA SER A 243 35.56 95.53 4.46
C SER A 243 36.03 96.96 4.14
N GLU A 244 36.76 97.16 3.05
CA GLU A 244 36.79 98.42 2.29
C GLU A 244 37.27 98.17 0.83
N ASP A 245 36.28 98.16 -0.08
CA ASP A 245 36.17 98.80 -1.40
C ASP A 245 37.24 98.69 -2.55
N ASN A 246 36.73 98.11 -3.67
CA ASN A 246 36.74 98.61 -5.08
C ASN A 246 38.04 98.37 -5.94
N PRO A 247 38.03 98.41 -7.30
CA PRO A 247 36.94 98.51 -8.30
C PRO A 247 36.95 97.50 -9.48
N LEU A 248 35.78 97.41 -10.13
CA LEU A 248 35.48 97.28 -11.58
C LEU A 248 36.48 96.54 -12.50
N THR A 249 36.13 95.33 -12.92
CA THR A 249 35.65 95.01 -14.29
C THR A 249 35.15 93.57 -14.36
#